data_AF-A0AAJ7UAF4-F1
#
_entry.id   AF-A0AAJ7UAF4-F1
#
_cell.length_a   1.000
_cell.length_b   1.000
_cell.length_c   1.000
_cell.angle_alpha   90.00
_cell.angle_beta   90.00
_cell.angle_gamma   90.00
#
_symmetry.space_group_name_H-M   'P 1'
#
loop_
_entity.id
_entity.type
_entity.pdbx_description
1 polymer ?
#
loop_
_entity_poly.entity_id
_entity_poly.type
_entity_poly.pdbx_seq_one_letter_code
_entity_poly.pdbx_strand_id
1 'polypeptide(L)'
;MIVIPDEAKSLQPPSLLNVSSLVLGLTGWASALAANAAQHRPAWSSGLHRQAFMFTACWVAGYYLQKRANYMQARANRDVALYVAQHPQDFKPEEKKKFKEVLEPAHPIY
;
A
#
# COMPACT_ATOMS: atom_id res chain seq x y z
N MET A 1 15.91 1.76 18.17
CA MET A 1 14.80 2.11 17.26
C MET A 1 14.33 0.85 16.58
N ILE A 2 13.18 0.31 17.00
CA ILE A 2 12.58 -0.86 16.33
C ILE A 2 11.65 -0.30 15.24
N VAL A 3 12.04 -0.47 13.96
CA VAL A 3 11.28 0.06 12.80
C VAL A 3 9.92 -0.64 12.64
N ILE A 4 9.77 -1.85 13.21
CA ILE A 4 8.56 -2.67 13.18
C ILE A 4 8.42 -3.39 14.54
N PRO A 5 7.39 -3.09 15.36
CA PRO A 5 7.25 -3.67 16.70
C PRO A 5 7.02 -5.19 16.67
N ASP A 6 7.33 -5.88 17.78
CA ASP A 6 7.22 -7.34 17.86
C ASP A 6 5.78 -7.85 17.62
N GLU A 7 4.78 -7.06 17.98
CA GLU A 7 3.37 -7.32 17.67
C GLU A 7 3.12 -7.49 16.16
N ALA A 8 3.88 -6.80 15.32
CA ALA A 8 3.72 -6.91 13.86
C ALA A 8 4.14 -8.29 13.33
N LYS A 9 4.82 -9.13 14.13
CA LYS A 9 5.14 -10.51 13.75
C LYS A 9 3.90 -11.41 13.71
N SER A 10 2.79 -11.02 14.37
CA SER A 10 1.53 -11.78 14.31
C SER A 10 0.77 -11.55 13.00
N LEU A 11 1.14 -10.52 12.23
CA LEU A 11 0.55 -10.25 10.93
C LEU A 11 1.18 -11.14 9.87
N GLN A 12 0.36 -11.54 8.90
CA GLN A 12 0.86 -12.26 7.74
C GLN A 12 1.87 -11.38 6.99
N PRO A 13 3.08 -11.90 6.70
CA PRO A 13 4.07 -11.15 5.97
C PRO A 13 3.57 -10.87 4.54
N PRO A 14 3.93 -9.72 3.94
CA PRO A 14 3.62 -9.47 2.54
C PRO A 14 4.31 -10.51 1.66
N SER A 15 3.66 -10.87 0.56
CA SER A 15 4.24 -11.74 -0.46
C SER A 15 5.55 -11.15 -0.99
N LEU A 16 6.50 -12.01 -1.36
CA LEU A 16 7.74 -11.58 -2.01
C LEU A 16 7.45 -10.82 -3.32
N LEU A 17 6.39 -11.22 -4.03
CA LEU A 17 5.90 -10.60 -5.26
C LEU A 17 4.74 -9.64 -4.96
N ASN A 18 4.97 -8.67 -4.08
CA ASN A 18 3.98 -7.63 -3.80
C ASN A 18 4.03 -6.52 -4.86
N VAL A 19 2.85 -6.00 -5.24
CA VAL A 19 2.69 -4.87 -6.17
C VAL A 19 3.48 -3.65 -5.71
N SER A 20 3.43 -3.29 -4.42
CA SER A 20 4.15 -2.11 -3.92
C SER A 20 5.67 -2.24 -4.05
N SER A 21 6.22 -3.44 -3.82
CA SER A 21 7.65 -3.72 -3.98
C SER A 21 8.06 -3.71 -5.46
N LEU A 22 7.20 -4.26 -6.33
CA LEU A 22 7.34 -4.21 -7.79
C LEU A 22 7.37 -2.76 -8.30
N VAL A 23 6.39 -1.95 -7.90
CA VAL A 23 6.26 -0.54 -8.31
C VAL A 23 7.47 0.27 -7.84
N LEU A 24 7.90 0.09 -6.57
CA LEU A 24 9.09 0.78 -6.07
C LEU A 24 10.37 0.30 -6.75
N GLY A 25 10.52 -1.00 -6.99
CA GLY A 25 11.64 -1.55 -7.74
C GLY A 25 11.73 -0.98 -9.15
N LEU A 26 10.61 -0.96 -9.89
CA LEU A 26 10.53 -0.36 -11.23
C LEU A 26 10.82 1.14 -11.21
N THR A 27 10.35 1.86 -10.18
CA THR A 27 10.65 3.29 -10.00
C THR A 27 12.15 3.50 -9.76
N GLY A 28 12.78 2.66 -8.93
CA GLY A 28 14.23 2.66 -8.71
C GLY A 28 15.01 2.38 -10.00
N TRP A 29 14.58 1.40 -10.79
CA TRP A 29 15.18 1.12 -12.08
C TRP A 29 15.02 2.27 -13.08
N ALA A 30 13.82 2.83 -13.20
CA ALA A 30 13.54 4.00 -14.03
C ALA A 30 14.40 5.21 -13.63
N SER A 31 14.62 5.42 -12.33
CA SER A 31 15.53 6.46 -11.84
C SER A 31 16.98 6.25 -12.29
N ALA A 32 17.44 4.99 -12.35
CA ALA A 32 18.78 4.66 -12.83
C ALA A 32 18.94 4.91 -14.34
N LEU A 33 17.90 4.62 -15.12
CA LEU A 33 17.84 4.94 -16.55
C LEU A 33 17.83 6.45 -16.78
N ALA A 34 17.02 7.19 -16.02
CA ALA A 34 16.98 8.65 -16.07
C ALA A 34 18.35 9.26 -15.71
N ALA A 35 19.02 8.71 -14.69
CA ALA A 35 20.37 9.13 -14.32
C ALA A 35 21.43 8.81 -15.39
N ASN A 36 21.24 7.74 -16.18
CA ASN A 36 22.09 7.46 -17.34
C ASN A 36 21.84 8.49 -18.46
N ALA A 37 20.57 8.78 -18.76
CA ALA A 37 20.17 9.73 -19.79
C ALA A 37 20.67 11.15 -19.48
N ALA A 38 20.56 11.59 -18.23
CA ALA A 38 21.07 12.89 -17.78
C ALA A 38 22.59 13.04 -17.91
N GLN A 39 23.33 11.92 -17.92
CA GLN A 39 24.79 11.90 -18.11
C GLN A 39 25.20 11.69 -19.56
N HIS A 40 24.26 11.81 -20.52
CA HIS A 40 24.49 11.52 -21.94
C HIS A 40 25.08 10.12 -22.20
N ARG A 41 24.77 9.15 -21.34
CA ARG A 41 25.17 7.75 -21.50
C ARG A 41 24.02 6.96 -22.16
N PRO A 42 24.31 5.88 -22.91
CA PRO A 42 23.25 5.03 -23.46
C PRO A 42 22.42 4.45 -22.31
N ALA A 43 21.14 4.84 -22.26
CA ALA A 43 20.29 4.62 -21.09
C ALA A 43 20.18 3.14 -20.71
N TRP A 44 19.98 2.27 -21.70
CA TRP A 44 19.76 0.84 -21.52
C TRP A 44 21.06 0.06 -21.30
N SER A 45 22.12 0.38 -22.05
CA SER A 45 23.35 -0.42 -22.08
C SER A 45 24.36 -0.03 -21.01
N SER A 46 24.32 1.21 -20.50
CA SER A 46 25.29 1.68 -19.51
C SER A 46 24.89 1.30 -18.09
N GLY A 47 25.82 0.72 -17.34
CA GLY A 47 25.68 0.55 -15.89
C GLY A 47 24.60 -0.45 -15.47
N LEU A 48 24.54 -1.63 -16.10
CA LEU A 48 23.61 -2.71 -15.70
C LEU A 48 23.71 -3.06 -14.20
N HIS A 49 24.92 -3.07 -13.64
CA HIS A 49 25.12 -3.30 -12.20
C HIS A 49 24.42 -2.23 -11.35
N ARG A 50 24.46 -0.97 -11.78
CA ARG A 50 23.79 0.16 -11.10
C ARG A 50 22.28 0.08 -11.24
N GLN A 51 21.79 -0.30 -12.42
CA GLN A 51 20.37 -0.54 -12.66
C GLN A 51 19.81 -1.68 -11.79
N ALA A 52 20.52 -2.82 -11.73
CA ALA A 52 20.17 -3.96 -10.88
C ALA A 52 20.23 -3.61 -9.39
N PHE A 53 21.25 -2.86 -8.97
CA PHE A 53 21.37 -2.36 -7.60
C PHE A 53 20.20 -1.46 -7.21
N MET A 54 19.88 -0.45 -8.04
CA MET A 54 18.76 0.47 -7.74
C MET A 54 17.42 -0.26 -7.70
N PHE A 55 17.19 -1.21 -8.61
CA PHE A 55 15.99 -2.04 -8.59
C PHE A 55 15.88 -2.86 -7.29
N THR A 56 16.93 -3.59 -6.93
CA THR A 56 16.93 -4.46 -5.74
C THR A 56 16.86 -3.67 -4.43
N ALA A 57 17.56 -2.54 -4.33
CA ALA A 57 17.49 -1.67 -3.16
C ALA A 57 16.08 -1.10 -2.96
N CYS A 58 15.46 -0.56 -4.02
CA CYS A 58 14.10 -0.05 -3.96
C CYS A 58 13.06 -1.15 -3.72
N TRP A 59 13.29 -2.36 -4.23
CA TRP A 59 12.44 -3.52 -3.97
C TRP A 59 12.43 -3.90 -2.49
N VAL A 60 13.62 -4.03 -1.89
CA VAL A 60 13.77 -4.35 -0.46
C VAL A 60 13.15 -3.25 0.41
N ALA A 61 13.40 -1.98 0.08
CA ALA A 61 12.77 -0.86 0.75
C ALA A 61 11.24 -0.93 0.67
N GLY A 62 10.69 -1.24 -0.51
CA GLY A 62 9.25 -1.40 -0.72
C GLY A 62 8.65 -2.54 0.10
N TYR A 63 9.36 -3.65 0.27
CA TYR A 63 8.92 -4.76 1.11
C TYR A 63 8.75 -4.34 2.58
N TYR A 64 9.74 -3.64 3.15
CA TYR A 64 9.66 -3.17 4.54
C TYR A 64 8.63 -2.06 4.72
N LEU A 65 8.49 -1.16 3.74
CA LEU A 65 7.44 -0.15 3.73
C LEU A 65 6.05 -0.78 3.73
N GLN A 66 5.81 -1.79 2.88
CA GLN A 66 4.54 -2.51 2.89
C GLN A 66 4.28 -3.18 4.24
N LYS A 67 5.29 -3.85 4.81
CA LYS A 67 5.15 -4.51 6.11
C LYS A 67 4.74 -3.52 7.20
N ARG A 68 5.30 -2.31 7.17
CA ARG A 68 4.92 -1.22 8.08
C ARG A 68 3.52 -0.70 7.79
N ALA A 69 3.15 -0.51 6.53
CA ALA A 69 1.82 -0.05 6.13
C ALA A 69 0.72 -1.01 6.60
N ASN A 70 0.92 -2.31 6.40
CA ASN A 70 0.00 -3.35 6.87
C ASN A 70 -0.17 -3.31 8.39
N TYR A 71 0.92 -3.13 9.14
CA TYR A 71 0.86 -2.99 10.60
C TYR A 71 0.05 -1.77 11.03
N MET A 72 0.29 -0.60 10.42
CA MET A 72 -0.44 0.62 10.77
C MET A 72 -1.93 0.49 10.47
N GLN A 73 -2.29 -0.10 9.34
CA GLN A 73 -3.70 -0.35 8.98
C GLN A 73 -4.35 -1.36 9.92
N ALA A 74 -3.67 -2.45 10.26
CA ALA A 74 -4.18 -3.44 11.21
C ALA A 74 -4.40 -2.84 12.60
N ARG A 75 -3.47 -2.00 13.06
CA ARG A 75 -3.61 -1.26 14.32
C ARG A 75 -4.81 -0.31 14.29
N ALA A 76 -4.93 0.50 13.24
CA ALA A 76 -6.07 1.42 13.11
C ALA A 76 -7.41 0.68 13.11
N ASN A 77 -7.51 -0.44 12.39
CA ASN A 77 -8.71 -1.27 12.37
C ASN A 77 -9.02 -1.88 13.75
N ARG A 78 -8.00 -2.32 14.47
CA ARG A 78 -8.15 -2.82 15.85
C ARG A 78 -8.68 -1.73 16.78
N ASP A 79 -8.09 -0.53 16.73
CA ASP A 79 -8.45 0.58 17.60
C ASP A 79 -9.89 1.04 17.34
N VAL A 80 -10.30 1.14 16.06
CA VAL A 80 -11.68 1.47 15.67
C VAL A 80 -12.65 0.38 16.13
N ALA A 81 -12.33 -0.90 15.93
CA ALA A 81 -13.19 -2.00 16.34
C ALA A 81 -13.40 -2.02 17.87
N LEU A 82 -12.34 -1.78 18.65
CA LEU A 82 -12.43 -1.68 20.10
C LEU A 82 -13.26 -0.47 20.54
N TYR A 83 -13.10 0.68 19.87
CA TYR A 83 -13.87 1.88 20.18
C TYR A 83 -15.38 1.66 19.97
N VAL A 84 -15.77 1.06 18.85
CA VAL A 84 -17.17 0.73 18.54
C VAL A 84 -17.74 -0.25 19.55
N ALA A 85 -16.96 -1.27 19.95
CA ALA A 85 -17.39 -2.25 20.94
C ALA A 85 -17.62 -1.64 22.33
N GLN A 86 -16.84 -0.62 22.70
CA GLN A 86 -16.98 0.09 23.99
C GLN A 86 -18.14 1.09 24.00
N HIS A 87 -18.51 1.63 22.84
CA HIS A 87 -19.53 2.69 22.71
C HIS A 87 -20.72 2.25 21.82
N PRO A 88 -21.48 1.21 22.19
CA PRO A 88 -22.61 0.75 21.39
C PRO A 88 -23.76 1.78 21.32
N GLN A 89 -23.78 2.77 22.22
CA GLN A 89 -24.79 3.83 22.22
C GLN A 89 -24.59 4.85 21.10
N ASP A 90 -23.34 5.10 20.71
CA ASP A 90 -22.98 6.04 19.65
C ASP A 90 -23.16 5.42 18.27
N PHE A 91 -22.97 4.10 18.16
CA PHE A 91 -23.07 3.34 16.90
C PHE A 91 -24.31 2.44 16.89
N LYS A 92 -25.49 3.05 16.86
CA LYS A 92 -26.75 2.28 16.75
C LYS A 92 -26.84 1.62 15.38
N PRO A 93 -27.13 0.31 15.28
CA PRO A 93 -27.37 -0.32 14.00
C PRO A 93 -28.66 0.22 13.40
N GLU A 94 -28.55 0.99 12.32
CA GLU A 94 -29.72 1.43 11.55
C GLU A 94 -30.29 0.25 10.76
N GLU A 95 -31.62 0.11 10.78
CA GLU A 95 -32.30 -0.86 9.94
C GLU A 95 -32.13 -0.49 8.46
N LYS A 96 -31.47 -1.36 7.70
CA LYS A 96 -31.27 -1.17 6.26
C LYS A 96 -32.61 -1.35 5.55
N LYS A 97 -33.24 -0.24 5.16
CA LYS A 97 -34.48 -0.23 4.35
C LYS A 97 -34.24 -0.94 3.02
N LYS A 98 -35.23 -1.69 2.53
CA LYS A 98 -35.13 -2.38 1.25
C LYS A 98 -35.33 -1.39 0.10
N PHE A 99 -34.74 -1.67 -1.06
CA PHE A 99 -34.93 -0.84 -2.28
C PHE A 99 -36.39 -0.67 -2.70
N LYS A 100 -37.28 -1.58 -2.28
CA LYS A 100 -38.72 -1.45 -2.52
C LYS A 100 -39.36 -0.27 -1.75
N GLU A 101 -38.75 0.13 -0.64
CA GLU A 101 -39.24 1.17 0.28
C GLU A 101 -38.61 2.54 0.01
N VAL A 102 -37.50 2.58 -0.73
CA VAL A 102 -36.75 3.80 -1.06
C VAL A 102 -36.84 4.03 -2.56
N LEU A 103 -37.69 4.97 -2.98
CA LEU A 103 -37.83 5.37 -4.38
C LEU A 103 -36.88 6.55 -4.67
N GLU A 104 -35.76 6.27 -5.33
CA GLU A 104 -34.90 7.33 -5.85
C GLU A 104 -35.43 7.85 -7.19
N PRO A 105 -35.41 9.17 -7.43
CA PRO A 105 -35.80 9.73 -8.72
C PRO A 105 -34.80 9.30 -9.80
N ALA A 106 -35.30 8.67 -10.87
CA ALA A 106 -34.49 8.32 -12.03
C ALA A 106 -34.22 9.58 -12.88
N HIS A 107 -32.96 9.95 -13.05
CA HIS A 107 -32.53 11.03 -13.94
C HIS A 107 -32.01 10.45 -15.26
N PRO A 108 -32.82 10.42 -16.34
CA PRO A 108 -32.36 9.93 -17.64
C PRO A 108 -31.32 10.86 -18.25
N ILE A 109 -30.34 10.28 -18.94
CA ILE A 109 -29.35 11.01 -19.75
C ILE A 109 -29.88 11.03 -21.19
N TYR A 110 -30.15 12.23 -21.71
CA TYR A 110 -30.58 12.50 -23.09
C TYR A 110 -29.42 12.94 -23.97
#